data_AF-A0A822EXG3-F1
#
_entry.id   AF-A0A822EXG3-F1
#
_cell.length_a   1.000
_cell.length_b   1.000
_cell.length_c   1.000
_cell.angle_alpha   90.00
_cell.angle_beta   90.00
_cell.angle_gamma   90.00
#
_symmetry.space_group_name_H-M   'P 1'
#
loop_
_entity.id
_entity.type
_entity.pdbx_description
1 polymer ?
#
loop_
_entity_poly.entity_id
_entity_poly.type
_entity_poly.pdbx_seq_one_letter_code
_entity_poly.pdbx_strand_id
1 'polypeptide(L)'
;MPKIRRRFHNTFEYIHRYVGWTCLIILVIHVVFLQIDKFDSFSTKALFNVPVLILLFIIIIIFLPWICVGKVHVQYDQPSNDLTVITFPRTLYPYGSTTRMSFDGHEWHAFAIALTDSYTNQHSILVAAVGDWTKSL
;
A
#
# COMPACT_ATOMS: atom_id res chain seq x y z
N MET A 1 16.20 -15.17 -0.56
CA MET A 1 15.15 -14.82 -1.55
C MET A 1 15.32 -15.71 -2.78
N PRO A 2 14.24 -16.26 -3.37
CA PRO A 2 14.34 -17.11 -4.56
C PRO A 2 14.97 -16.35 -5.74
N LYS A 3 15.88 -17.01 -6.48
CA LYS A 3 16.71 -16.39 -7.53
C LYS A 3 15.90 -15.66 -8.61
N ILE A 4 14.70 -16.17 -8.93
CA ILE A 4 13.81 -15.62 -9.94
C ILE A 4 13.25 -14.25 -9.50
N ARG A 5 12.83 -14.10 -8.23
CA ARG A 5 12.33 -12.82 -7.71
C ARG A 5 13.40 -11.73 -7.72
N ARG A 6 14.67 -12.09 -7.49
CA ARG A 6 15.76 -11.11 -7.51
C ARG A 6 16.10 -10.64 -8.92
N ARG A 7 15.98 -11.51 -9.94
CA ARG A 7 16.29 -11.20 -11.34
C ARG A 7 15.16 -10.47 -12.06
N PHE A 8 13.92 -10.80 -11.75
CA PHE A 8 12.73 -10.23 -12.39
C PHE A 8 11.84 -9.51 -11.38
N HIS A 9 12.45 -8.78 -10.44
CA HIS A 9 11.75 -8.21 -9.30
C HIS A 9 10.58 -7.31 -9.72
N ASN A 10 10.83 -6.37 -10.63
CA ASN A 10 9.82 -5.44 -11.11
C ASN A 10 8.72 -6.19 -11.88
N THR A 11 9.09 -7.14 -12.75
CA THR A 11 8.12 -7.97 -13.50
C THR A 11 7.24 -8.79 -12.56
N PHE A 12 7.83 -9.39 -11.51
CA PHE A 12 7.09 -10.13 -10.50
C PHE A 12 6.10 -9.23 -9.77
N GLU A 13 6.50 -8.01 -9.40
CA GLU A 13 5.62 -7.04 -8.73
C GLU A 13 4.46 -6.59 -9.62
N TYR A 14 4.74 -6.29 -10.89
CA TYR A 14 3.69 -5.96 -11.86
C TYR A 14 2.72 -7.12 -12.04
N ILE A 15 3.21 -8.32 -12.34
CA ILE A 15 2.35 -9.51 -12.52
C ILE A 15 1.51 -9.74 -11.28
N HIS A 16 2.11 -9.73 -10.10
CA HIS A 16 1.39 -9.97 -8.85
C HIS A 16 0.29 -8.92 -8.62
N ARG A 17 0.58 -7.64 -8.88
CA ARG A 17 -0.41 -6.56 -8.78
C ARG A 17 -1.56 -6.76 -9.76
N TYR A 18 -1.29 -6.89 -11.06
CA TYR A 18 -2.33 -6.93 -12.08
C TYR A 18 -3.13 -8.24 -12.09
N VAL A 19 -2.46 -9.38 -11.89
CA VAL A 19 -3.15 -10.69 -11.78
C VAL A 19 -3.99 -10.72 -10.51
N GLY A 20 -3.50 -10.16 -9.40
CA GLY A 20 -4.27 -10.03 -8.16
C GLY A 20 -5.58 -9.25 -8.37
N TRP A 21 -5.52 -8.08 -9.03
CA TRP A 21 -6.72 -7.31 -9.37
C TRP A 21 -7.67 -8.06 -10.30
N THR A 22 -7.14 -8.77 -11.29
CA THR A 22 -7.95 -9.57 -12.22
C THR A 22 -8.67 -10.71 -11.51
N CYS A 23 -7.98 -11.46 -10.64
CA CYS A 23 -8.59 -12.51 -9.83
C CYS A 23 -9.67 -11.97 -8.89
N LEU A 24 -9.46 -10.78 -8.31
CA LEU A 24 -10.47 -10.12 -7.47
C LEU A 24 -11.72 -9.79 -8.27
N ILE A 25 -11.59 -9.21 -9.46
CA ILE A 25 -12.73 -8.90 -10.34
C ILE A 25 -13.49 -10.17 -10.73
N ILE A 26 -12.76 -11.23 -11.12
CA ILE A 26 -13.37 -12.53 -11.48
C ILE A 26 -14.13 -13.10 -10.29
N LEU A 27 -13.56 -13.05 -9.07
CA LEU A 27 -14.22 -13.54 -7.87
C LEU A 27 -15.51 -12.76 -7.58
N VAL A 28 -15.49 -11.44 -7.73
CA VAL A 28 -16.66 -10.58 -7.53
C VAL A 28 -17.78 -10.94 -8.50
N ILE A 29 -17.44 -11.04 -9.79
CA ILE A 29 -18.38 -11.44 -10.84
C ILE A 29 -18.94 -12.84 -10.51
N HIS A 30 -18.08 -13.81 -10.23
CA HIS A 30 -18.50 -15.19 -9.95
C HIS A 30 -19.48 -15.28 -8.78
N VAL A 31 -19.20 -14.57 -7.66
CA VAL A 31 -20.09 -14.56 -6.49
C VAL A 31 -21.44 -13.93 -6.82
N VAL A 32 -21.46 -12.83 -7.58
CA VAL A 32 -22.70 -12.16 -8.00
C VAL A 32 -23.54 -13.06 -8.90
N PHE A 33 -22.94 -13.71 -9.89
CA PHE A 33 -23.63 -14.64 -10.80
C PHE A 33 -24.22 -15.84 -10.05
N LEU A 34 -23.47 -16.44 -9.12
CA LEU A 34 -24.00 -17.52 -8.28
C LEU A 34 -25.21 -17.12 -7.44
N GLN A 35 -25.32 -15.84 -7.04
CA GLN A 35 -26.52 -15.37 -6.35
C GLN A 35 -27.68 -15.11 -7.31
N ILE A 36 -27.43 -14.57 -8.50
CA ILE A 36 -28.49 -14.35 -9.51
C ILE A 36 -29.14 -15.68 -9.90
N ASP A 37 -28.33 -16.69 -10.21
CA ASP A 37 -28.82 -18.04 -10.56
C ASP A 37 -29.66 -18.66 -9.43
N LYS A 38 -29.31 -18.36 -8.17
CA LYS A 38 -30.01 -18.90 -7.00
C LYS A 38 -31.36 -18.23 -6.72
N PHE A 39 -31.52 -16.96 -7.10
CA PHE A 39 -32.72 -16.16 -6.79
C PHE A 39 -33.64 -15.89 -8.00
N ASP A 40 -33.29 -16.43 -9.19
CA ASP A 40 -34.07 -16.40 -10.44
C ASP A 40 -34.53 -14.98 -10.86
N SER A 41 -33.86 -13.95 -10.32
CA SER A 41 -34.24 -12.54 -10.37
C SER A 41 -33.13 -11.68 -9.77
N PHE A 42 -32.90 -10.49 -10.34
CA PHE A 42 -32.11 -9.43 -9.71
C PHE A 42 -32.90 -8.78 -8.57
N SER A 43 -33.26 -9.57 -7.55
CA SER A 43 -33.94 -9.07 -6.37
C SER A 43 -32.94 -8.40 -5.44
N THR A 44 -33.31 -7.26 -4.86
CA THR A 44 -32.51 -6.60 -3.81
C THR A 44 -32.17 -7.54 -2.65
N LYS A 45 -32.97 -8.59 -2.42
CA LYS A 45 -32.68 -9.65 -1.44
C LYS A 45 -31.39 -10.43 -1.73
N ALA A 46 -31.00 -10.58 -2.98
CA ALA A 46 -29.76 -11.25 -3.38
C ALA A 46 -28.51 -10.44 -2.96
N LEU A 47 -28.62 -9.10 -2.91
CA LEU A 47 -27.54 -8.21 -2.47
C LEU A 47 -27.32 -8.24 -0.94
N PHE A 48 -28.36 -8.55 -0.16
CA PHE A 48 -28.27 -8.67 1.30
C PHE A 48 -27.87 -10.07 1.77
N ASN A 49 -27.46 -10.96 0.87
CA ASN A 49 -27.00 -12.28 1.25
C ASN A 49 -25.61 -12.21 1.91
N VAL A 50 -25.38 -13.04 2.94
CA VAL A 50 -24.15 -13.07 3.73
C VAL A 50 -22.87 -13.15 2.86
N PRO A 51 -22.79 -13.98 1.80
CA PRO A 51 -21.60 -14.05 0.96
C PRO A 51 -21.29 -12.73 0.21
N VAL A 52 -22.33 -12.02 -0.25
CA VAL A 52 -22.19 -10.74 -0.96
C VAL A 52 -21.74 -9.65 0.01
N LEU A 53 -22.29 -9.63 1.23
CA LEU A 53 -21.90 -8.68 2.27
C LEU A 53 -20.45 -8.91 2.72
N ILE A 54 -20.01 -10.16 2.89
CA ILE A 54 -18.61 -10.48 3.20
C ILE A 54 -17.68 -10.00 2.07
N LEU A 55 -18.06 -10.24 0.82
CA LEU A 55 -17.26 -9.78 -0.33
C LEU A 55 -17.14 -8.26 -0.35
N LEU A 56 -18.25 -7.52 -0.14
CA LEU A 56 -18.23 -6.06 -0.04
C LEU A 56 -17.33 -5.57 1.10
N PHE A 57 -17.39 -6.23 2.26
CA PHE A 57 -16.55 -5.91 3.40
C PHE A 57 -15.06 -6.13 3.09
N ILE A 58 -14.71 -7.23 2.43
CA ILE A 58 -13.34 -7.51 1.98
C ILE A 58 -12.85 -6.44 1.00
N ILE A 59 -13.70 -6.04 0.04
CA ILE A 59 -13.38 -4.96 -0.90
C ILE A 59 -13.09 -3.66 -0.13
N ILE A 60 -13.94 -3.30 0.84
CA ILE A 60 -13.72 -2.10 1.65
C ILE A 60 -12.37 -2.16 2.40
N ILE A 61 -12.04 -3.29 3.03
CA ILE A 61 -10.75 -3.47 3.71
C ILE A 61 -9.58 -3.34 2.75
N ILE A 62 -9.70 -3.95 1.57
CA ILE A 62 -8.68 -3.85 0.52
C ILE A 62 -8.48 -2.38 0.15
N PHE A 63 -9.57 -1.62 -0.05
CA PHE A 63 -9.50 -0.23 -0.48
C PHE A 63 -9.10 0.79 0.59
N LEU A 64 -9.41 0.50 1.85
CA LEU A 64 -9.16 1.37 3.00
C LEU A 64 -7.73 1.96 3.06
N PRO A 65 -6.63 1.18 2.91
CA PRO A 65 -5.28 1.73 2.96
C PRO A 65 -5.01 2.81 1.90
N TRP A 66 -5.58 2.71 0.69
CA TRP A 66 -5.37 3.74 -0.34
C TRP A 66 -6.14 5.03 -0.04
N ILE A 67 -7.28 4.93 0.65
CA ILE A 67 -8.04 6.11 1.12
C ILE A 67 -7.28 6.80 2.27
N CYS A 68 -6.55 6.04 3.08
CA CYS A 68 -5.73 6.56 4.17
C CYS A 68 -4.36 7.11 3.72
N VAL A 69 -4.04 7.09 2.42
CA VAL A 69 -2.81 7.70 1.89
C VAL A 69 -2.97 9.22 1.92
N GLY A 70 -2.15 9.88 2.73
CA GLY A 70 -2.07 11.34 2.81
C GLY A 70 -0.81 11.86 2.12
N LYS A 71 -0.94 12.98 1.38
CA LYS A 71 0.21 13.76 0.93
C LYS A 71 0.75 14.56 2.13
N VAL A 72 2.05 14.45 2.37
CA VAL A 72 2.73 15.14 3.47
C VAL A 72 3.86 15.97 2.89
N HIS A 73 3.96 17.23 3.31
CA HIS A 73 5.11 18.07 2.97
C HIS A 73 6.31 17.59 3.79
N VAL A 74 7.42 17.30 3.11
CA VAL A 74 8.63 16.79 3.76
C VAL A 74 9.82 17.72 3.49
N GLN A 75 10.78 17.70 4.39
CA GLN A 75 12.06 18.40 4.29
C GLN A 75 13.14 17.37 3.98
N TYR A 76 14.01 17.70 3.02
CA TYR A 76 15.11 16.85 2.59
C TYR A 76 16.43 17.46 3.08
N ASP A 77 17.26 16.63 3.70
CA ASP A 77 18.64 16.97 4.04
C ASP A 77 19.54 15.82 3.60
N GLN A 78 20.64 16.13 2.91
CA GLN A 78 21.56 15.13 2.35
C GLN A 78 22.95 15.32 2.96
N PRO A 79 23.20 14.74 4.16
CA PRO A 79 24.49 14.86 4.82
C PRO A 79 25.63 14.17 4.05
N SER A 80 25.33 13.18 3.21
CA SER A 80 26.31 12.55 2.31
C SER A 80 25.65 12.01 1.04
N ASN A 81 26.44 11.74 0.01
CA ASN A 81 25.94 11.16 -1.25
C ASN A 81 25.23 9.81 -1.07
N ASP A 82 25.53 9.09 0.02
CA ASP A 82 24.99 7.76 0.30
C ASP A 82 23.83 7.77 1.30
N LEU A 83 23.50 8.92 1.88
CA LEU A 83 22.51 9.06 2.94
C LEU A 83 21.67 10.32 2.78
N THR A 84 20.36 10.12 2.64
CA THR A 84 19.36 11.18 2.63
C THR A 84 18.49 11.07 3.87
N VAL A 85 18.31 12.17 4.58
CA VAL A 85 17.43 12.31 5.73
C VAL A 85 16.16 13.02 5.28
N ILE A 86 15.01 12.40 5.54
CA ILE A 86 13.71 12.99 5.21
C ILE A 86 12.96 13.23 6.50
N THR A 87 12.67 14.50 6.79
CA THR A 87 11.92 14.92 7.98
C THR A 87 10.52 15.35 7.59
N PHE A 88 9.51 14.86 8.32
CA PHE A 88 8.10 15.12 7.99
C PHE A 88 7.27 15.33 9.26
N PRO A 89 6.30 16.25 9.22
CA PRO A 89 5.37 16.46 10.32
C PRO A 89 4.30 15.35 10.30
N ARG A 90 4.14 14.64 11.42
CA ARG A 90 3.02 13.71 11.61
C ARG A 90 2.70 13.56 13.09
N THR A 91 1.47 13.15 13.39
CA THR A 91 1.09 12.76 14.75
C THR A 91 2.06 11.70 15.27
N LEU A 92 2.53 11.87 16.50
CA LEU A 92 3.51 11.03 17.18
C LEU A 92 3.33 9.53 16.88
N TYR A 93 4.28 8.99 16.14
CA TYR A 93 4.42 7.54 15.99
C TYR A 93 4.99 6.89 17.26
N PRO A 94 4.49 5.71 17.65
CA PRO A 94 5.14 4.88 18.65
C PRO A 94 6.61 4.58 18.28
N TYR A 95 7.48 4.43 19.27
CA TYR A 95 8.85 4.01 19.04
C TYR A 95 8.92 2.65 18.34
N GLY A 96 9.84 2.51 17.38
CA GLY A 96 9.96 1.31 16.55
C GLY A 96 8.93 1.20 15.42
N SER A 97 8.14 2.24 15.18
CA SER A 97 7.21 2.27 14.05
C SER A 97 7.93 2.33 12.70
N THR A 98 7.26 1.81 11.69
CA THR A 98 7.68 1.92 10.29
C THR A 98 6.65 2.75 9.54
N THR A 99 7.10 3.43 8.50
CA THR A 99 6.24 4.18 7.58
C THR A 99 6.51 3.74 6.15
N ARG A 100 5.52 3.88 5.27
CA ARG A 100 5.68 3.64 3.83
C ARG A 100 5.57 4.96 3.10
N MET A 101 6.50 5.20 2.19
CA MET A 101 6.54 6.42 1.38
C MET A 101 6.64 6.09 -0.10
N SER A 102 6.15 7.02 -0.90
CA SER A 102 6.19 6.98 -2.36
C SER A 102 6.26 8.41 -2.87
N PHE A 103 7.09 8.66 -3.89
CA PHE A 103 7.18 9.97 -4.57
C PHE A 103 6.23 10.07 -5.75
N ASP A 104 6.00 8.95 -6.44
CA ASP A 104 5.24 8.87 -7.69
C ASP A 104 3.88 8.18 -7.51
N GLY A 105 3.62 7.58 -6.34
CA GLY A 105 2.42 6.81 -6.03
C GLY A 105 2.44 5.38 -6.57
N HIS A 106 3.48 4.98 -7.32
CA HIS A 106 3.59 3.66 -7.93
C HIS A 106 4.46 2.72 -7.10
N GLU A 107 5.61 3.22 -6.64
CA GLU A 107 6.59 2.47 -5.85
C GLU A 107 6.52 2.88 -4.37
N TRP A 108 6.25 1.90 -3.50
CA TRP A 108 6.03 2.13 -2.07
C TRP A 108 7.10 1.42 -1.25
N HIS A 109 8.02 2.19 -0.69
CA HIS A 109 9.12 1.67 0.12
C HIS A 109 8.85 1.87 1.61
N ALA A 110 9.16 0.86 2.41
CA ALA A 110 9.01 0.90 3.86
C ALA A 110 10.32 1.34 4.51
N PHE A 111 10.24 2.30 5.42
CA PHE A 111 11.36 2.84 6.19
C PHE A 111 11.05 2.81 7.68
N ALA A 112 12.07 2.55 8.48
CA ALA A 112 11.98 2.69 9.93
C ALA A 112 12.09 4.16 10.31
N ILE A 113 11.27 4.62 11.25
CA ILE A 113 11.38 5.96 11.82
C ILE A 113 12.63 5.98 12.71
N ALA A 114 13.61 6.79 12.33
CA ALA A 114 14.91 6.84 13.01
C ALA A 114 14.90 7.84 14.17
N LEU A 115 14.31 9.01 13.94
CA LEU A 115 14.24 10.09 14.93
C LEU A 115 12.79 10.56 15.08
N THR A 116 12.45 10.93 16.31
CA THR A 116 11.15 11.51 16.66
C THR A 116 11.40 12.67 17.59
N ASP A 117 11.03 13.87 17.16
CA ASP A 117 11.04 15.06 17.99
C ASP A 117 9.63 15.29 18.56
N SER A 118 9.48 14.99 19.84
CA SER A 118 8.22 15.12 20.58
C SER A 118 7.79 16.58 20.79
N TYR A 119 8.70 17.55 20.68
CA TYR A 119 8.36 18.97 20.84
C TYR A 119 7.78 19.56 19.56
N THR A 120 8.32 19.18 18.41
CA THR A 120 7.89 19.69 17.09
C THR A 120 6.93 18.75 16.36
N ASN A 121 6.66 17.55 16.89
CA ASN A 121 5.90 16.47 16.23
C ASN A 121 6.45 16.13 14.84
N GLN A 122 7.77 16.09 14.75
CA GLN A 122 8.48 15.75 13.52
C GLN A 122 9.13 14.38 13.64
N HIS A 123 9.11 13.66 12.53
CA HIS A 123 9.73 12.35 12.42
C HIS A 123 10.73 12.38 11.27
N SER A 124 11.87 11.72 11.45
CA SER A 124 12.88 11.60 10.40
C SER A 124 13.12 10.14 10.06
N ILE A 125 13.23 9.87 8.76
CA ILE A 125 13.68 8.58 8.23
C ILE A 125 15.06 8.76 7.60
N LEU A 126 15.88 7.72 7.74
CA LEU A 126 17.19 7.63 7.12
C LEU A 126 17.08 6.72 5.89
N VAL A 127 17.41 7.27 4.72
CA VAL A 127 17.33 6.57 3.45
C VAL A 127 18.74 6.43 2.88
N ALA A 128 19.23 5.19 2.82
CA ALA A 128 20.53 4.89 2.20
C ALA A 128 20.38 4.70 0.69
N ALA A 129 21.33 5.22 -0.10
CA ALA A 129 21.35 5.20 -1.57
C ALA A 129 21.70 3.82 -2.18
N VAL A 130 21.01 2.76 -1.73
CA VAL A 130 21.30 1.36 -2.09
C VAL A 130 20.57 0.88 -3.35
N GLY A 131 19.40 1.44 -3.69
CA GLY A 131 18.58 1.06 -4.83
C GLY A 131 18.35 2.22 -5.80
N ASP A 132 17.87 1.91 -7.01
CA ASP A 132 17.66 2.94 -8.04
C ASP A 132 16.68 4.04 -7.59
N TRP A 133 15.63 3.67 -6.84
CA TRP A 133 14.70 4.62 -6.22
C TRP A 133 15.34 5.49 -5.12
N THR A 134 16.21 4.91 -4.28
CA THR A 134 16.85 5.68 -3.21
C THR A 134 18.00 6.55 -3.72
N LYS A 135 18.54 6.27 -4.90
CA LYS A 135 19.52 7.13 -5.60
C LYS A 135 18.89 8.31 -6.34
N SER A 136 17.62 8.21 -6.71
CA SER A 136 16.88 9.33 -7.36
C SER A 136 16.36 10.36 -6.36
N LEU A 137 16.71 10.21 -5.09
CA LEU A 137 16.19 10.94 -3.95
C LEU A 137 17.17 12.04 -3.53
#